data_AF-A0AAE0Z8B3-F1
#
_entry.id   AF-A0AAE0Z8B3-F1
#
_cell.length_a   1.000
_cell.length_b   1.000
_cell.length_c   1.000
_cell.angle_alpha   90.00
_cell.angle_beta   90.00
_cell.angle_gamma   90.00
#
_symmetry.space_group_name_H-M   'P 1'
#
loop_
_entity.id
_entity.type
_entity.pdbx_description
1 polymer ?
#
loop_
_entity_poly.entity_id
_entity_poly.type
_entity_poly.pdbx_seq_one_letter_code
_entity_poly.pdbx_strand_id
1 'polypeptide(L)'
;MSSGTNLEQNVGFNRYKQWWGHNCYANRVTRGICIISAGDLPRLGEAPKLFANKFYLHQDRVVIGCLEEKLFNNTRDEFLGVKTFNTTFYETQDFVIHQVPGKPFL
;
A
#
# COMPACT_ATOMS: atom_id res chain seq x y z
N MET A 1 -19.61 12.70 -12.54
CA MET A 1 -19.62 11.42 -13.28
C MET A 1 -18.50 11.49 -14.30
N SER A 2 -17.33 10.94 -13.99
CA SER A 2 -16.21 10.91 -14.94
C SER A 2 -16.27 9.60 -15.72
N SER A 3 -16.27 9.76 -17.05
CA SER A 3 -16.43 8.72 -18.07
C SER A 3 -15.41 7.58 -17.93
N GLY A 4 -15.91 6.35 -17.96
CA GLY A 4 -15.16 5.12 -17.73
C GLY A 4 -14.47 4.56 -18.98
N THR A 5 -13.38 5.20 -19.42
CA THR A 5 -12.55 4.66 -20.51
C THR A 5 -11.04 4.68 -20.24
N ASN A 6 -10.58 5.00 -19.03
CA ASN A 6 -9.15 4.96 -18.65
C ASN A 6 -8.95 4.30 -17.27
N LEU A 7 -9.28 3.01 -17.16
CA LEU A 7 -9.00 2.21 -15.96
C LEU A 7 -7.55 1.67 -15.91
N GLU A 8 -6.77 1.82 -16.98
CA GLU A 8 -5.41 1.27 -17.07
C GLU A 8 -4.27 2.24 -16.70
N GLN A 9 -4.55 3.52 -16.42
CA GLN A 9 -3.49 4.50 -16.07
C GLN A 9 -3.67 5.22 -14.73
N ASN A 10 -4.64 4.82 -13.91
CA ASN A 10 -4.70 5.26 -12.51
C ASN A 10 -4.18 4.15 -11.62
N VAL A 11 -2.86 4.09 -11.43
CA VAL A 11 -2.26 3.28 -10.35
C VAL A 11 -2.66 3.93 -9.03
N GLY A 12 -3.87 3.61 -8.57
CA GLY A 12 -4.41 4.17 -7.33
C GLY A 12 -3.46 3.91 -6.17
N PHE A 13 -3.10 4.97 -5.45
CA PHE A 13 -2.28 4.93 -4.23
C PHE A 13 -3.06 4.35 -3.03
N ASN A 14 -4.37 4.14 -3.18
CA ASN A 14 -5.24 3.79 -2.07
C ASN A 14 -5.03 2.37 -1.54
N ARG A 15 -4.89 1.35 -2.41
CA ARG A 15 -4.92 -0.04 -1.95
C ARG A 15 -4.16 -1.02 -2.83
N TYR A 16 -3.16 -1.67 -2.27
CA TYR A 16 -2.56 -2.87 -2.81
C TYR A 16 -3.50 -4.07 -2.64
N LYS A 17 -3.71 -4.82 -3.71
CA LYS A 17 -4.40 -6.11 -3.69
C LYS A 17 -3.69 -7.05 -4.66
N GLN A 18 -3.56 -8.31 -4.26
CA GLN A 18 -3.05 -9.34 -5.15
C GLN A 18 -4.21 -10.19 -5.65
N TRP A 19 -4.39 -10.25 -6.97
CA TRP A 19 -5.41 -11.08 -7.60
C TRP A 19 -4.91 -12.51 -7.80
N TRP A 20 -5.87 -13.45 -7.82
CA TRP A 20 -5.65 -14.84 -8.22
C TRP A 20 -5.06 -14.93 -9.64
N GLY A 21 -4.20 -15.93 -9.88
CA GLY A 21 -3.49 -16.09 -11.15
C GLY A 21 -2.10 -15.44 -11.19
N HIS A 22 -1.71 -14.75 -10.13
CA HIS A 22 -0.35 -14.28 -9.90
C HIS A 22 0.30 -15.05 -8.73
N ASN A 23 1.59 -14.80 -8.48
CA ASN A 23 2.32 -15.40 -7.35
C ASN A 23 1.64 -15.04 -6.02
N CYS A 24 0.90 -15.98 -5.43
CA CYS A 24 0.21 -15.81 -4.15
C CYS A 24 0.85 -16.75 -3.12
N TYR A 25 1.71 -16.21 -2.28
CA TYR A 25 2.60 -17.02 -1.42
C TYR A 25 1.85 -17.83 -0.37
N ALA A 26 0.71 -17.35 0.12
CA ALA A 26 -0.13 -18.12 1.04
C ALA A 26 -0.81 -19.33 0.37
N ASN A 27 -0.80 -19.41 -0.97
CA ASN A 27 -1.61 -20.32 -1.78
C ASN A 27 -3.09 -20.38 -1.37
N ARG A 28 -3.60 -19.27 -0.81
CA ARG A 28 -5.00 -19.14 -0.38
C ARG A 28 -5.61 -17.87 -0.94
N VAL A 29 -6.83 -18.04 -1.44
CA VAL A 29 -7.61 -16.99 -2.08
C VAL A 29 -9.02 -17.00 -1.52
N THR A 30 -9.62 -15.83 -1.44
CA THR A 30 -11.05 -15.71 -1.14
C THR A 30 -11.62 -14.66 -2.07
N ARG A 31 -12.68 -15.00 -2.82
CA ARG A 31 -13.32 -14.11 -3.81
C ARG A 31 -12.32 -13.53 -4.83
N GLY A 32 -11.39 -14.35 -5.33
CA GLY A 32 -10.40 -13.94 -6.34
C GLY A 32 -9.24 -13.07 -5.82
N ILE A 33 -9.20 -12.73 -4.53
CA ILE A 33 -8.12 -11.94 -3.91
C ILE A 33 -7.28 -12.84 -3.01
N CYS A 34 -5.96 -12.79 -3.18
CA CYS A 34 -5.00 -13.53 -2.40
C CYS A 34 -4.90 -12.99 -0.97
N ILE A 35 -4.75 -13.92 -0.03
CA ILE A 35 -4.41 -13.58 1.35
C ILE A 35 -2.89 -13.35 1.39
N ILE A 36 -2.50 -12.16 1.83
CA ILE A 36 -1.10 -11.74 1.90
C ILE A 36 -0.41 -12.51 3.03
N SER A 37 0.76 -13.09 2.76
CA SER A 37 1.61 -13.78 3.74
C SER A 37 3.03 -13.19 3.77
N ALA A 38 3.90 -13.73 4.63
CA ALA A 38 5.26 -13.22 4.82
C ALA A 38 6.08 -13.18 3.51
N GLY A 39 5.86 -14.14 2.60
CA GLY A 39 6.52 -14.17 1.29
C GLY A 39 6.13 -13.01 0.36
N ASP A 40 5.00 -12.34 0.61
CA ASP A 40 4.56 -11.18 -0.16
C ASP A 40 5.21 -9.86 0.29
N LEU A 41 5.86 -9.83 1.47
CA LEU A 41 6.39 -8.61 2.08
C LEU A 41 7.39 -7.82 1.20
N PRO A 42 8.31 -8.45 0.45
CA PRO A 42 9.22 -7.71 -0.43
C PRO A 42 8.46 -6.87 -1.46
N ARG A 43 7.54 -7.51 -2.20
CA ARG A 43 6.69 -6.86 -3.22
C ARG A 43 5.71 -5.86 -2.61
N LEU A 44 5.13 -6.17 -1.45
CA LEU A 44 4.27 -5.25 -0.73
C LEU A 44 5.04 -4.00 -0.30
N GLY A 45 6.29 -4.17 0.12
CA GLY A 45 7.17 -3.11 0.59
C GLY A 45 7.61 -2.11 -0.47
N GLU A 46 7.58 -2.49 -1.73
CA GLU A 46 7.89 -1.63 -2.89
C GLU A 46 6.64 -0.97 -3.47
N ALA A 47 5.45 -1.40 -3.04
CA ALA A 47 4.21 -0.92 -3.59
C ALA A 47 3.93 0.52 -3.11
N PRO A 48 3.65 1.48 -4.00
CA PRO A 48 3.36 2.87 -3.62
C PRO A 48 1.94 3.07 -3.06
N LYS A 49 1.34 2.00 -2.51
CA LYS A 49 -0.05 2.01 -2.03
C LYS A 49 -0.04 2.15 -0.51
N LEU A 50 -0.91 3.00 0.03
CA LEU A 50 -0.99 3.30 1.46
C LEU A 50 -1.55 2.14 2.29
N PHE A 51 -2.46 1.37 1.71
CA PHE A 51 -3.10 0.24 2.39
C PHE A 51 -2.94 -1.04 1.58
N ALA A 52 -3.06 -2.20 2.24
CA ALA A 52 -3.02 -3.50 1.59
C ALA A 52 -4.23 -4.36 1.97
N ASN A 53 -4.65 -5.21 1.03
CA ASN A 53 -5.75 -6.13 1.21
C ASN A 53 -5.44 -7.50 0.57
N LYS A 54 -5.63 -8.64 1.26
CA LYS A 54 -6.16 -8.83 2.63
C LYS A 54 -5.23 -9.68 3.48
N PHE A 55 -5.31 -9.49 4.79
CA PHE A 55 -4.60 -10.28 5.79
C PHE A 55 -5.60 -11.10 6.59
N TYR A 56 -5.25 -12.33 6.95
CA TYR A 56 -5.99 -13.16 7.90
C TYR A 56 -5.03 -13.67 8.96
N LEU A 57 -5.29 -13.32 10.23
CA LEU A 57 -4.45 -13.69 11.37
C LEU A 57 -4.25 -15.21 11.51
N HIS A 58 -5.30 -15.98 11.22
CA HIS A 58 -5.25 -17.44 11.28
C HIS A 58 -4.48 -18.06 10.10
N GLN A 59 -4.24 -17.30 9.03
CA GLN A 59 -3.47 -17.76 7.87
C GLN A 59 -1.98 -17.54 8.13
N ASP A 60 -1.64 -16.31 8.46
CA ASP A 60 -0.28 -15.87 8.69
C ASP A 60 -0.35 -14.63 9.59
N ARG A 61 0.02 -14.80 10.85
CA ARG A 61 0.15 -13.69 11.82
C ARG A 61 1.52 -13.02 11.74
N VAL A 62 2.52 -13.72 11.22
CA VAL A 62 3.91 -13.25 11.15
C VAL A 62 4.01 -12.09 10.16
N VAL A 63 3.30 -12.18 9.03
CA VAL A 63 3.24 -11.08 8.05
C VAL A 63 2.80 -9.75 8.65
N ILE A 64 1.86 -9.77 9.61
CA ILE A 64 1.37 -8.56 10.27
C ILE A 64 2.45 -8.00 11.20
N GLY A 65 3.06 -8.84 12.04
CA GLY A 65 4.14 -8.40 12.93
C GLY A 65 5.35 -7.83 12.17
N CYS A 66 5.76 -8.47 11.07
CA CYS A 66 6.84 -7.95 10.23
C CYS A 66 6.48 -6.61 9.57
N LEU A 67 5.22 -6.43 9.15
CA LEU A 67 4.77 -5.17 8.57
C LEU A 67 4.74 -4.06 9.62
N GLU A 68 4.26 -4.34 10.83
CA GLU A 68 4.25 -3.41 11.96
C GLU A 68 5.67 -2.98 12.34
N GLU A 69 6.59 -3.93 12.49
CA GLU A 69 7.99 -3.64 12.81
C GLU A 69 8.66 -2.81 11.72
N LYS A 70 8.41 -3.14 10.45
CA LYS A 70 8.94 -2.37 9.31
C LYS A 70 8.40 -0.94 9.29
N LEU A 71 7.11 -0.74 9.53
CA LEU A 71 6.49 0.59 9.60
C LEU A 71 7.05 1.39 10.78
N PHE A 72 7.21 0.77 11.93
CA PHE A 72 7.82 1.38 13.11
C PHE A 72 9.27 1.81 12.83
N ASN A 73 10.10 0.92 12.30
CA ASN A 73 11.50 1.22 11.97
C ASN A 73 11.60 2.34 10.92
N ASN A 74 10.78 2.32 9.87
CA ASN A 74 10.76 3.40 8.89
C ASN A 74 10.41 4.75 9.52
N THR A 75 9.39 4.79 10.39
CA THR A 75 8.95 6.01 11.06
C THR A 75 10.02 6.53 12.03
N ARG A 76 10.62 5.64 12.81
CA ARG A 76 11.71 5.97 13.73
C ARG A 76 12.93 6.52 12.98
N ASP A 77 13.34 5.83 11.91
CA ASP A 77 14.54 6.20 11.15
C ASP A 77 14.33 7.51 10.37
N GLU A 78 13.10 7.81 9.94
CA GLU A 78 12.72 9.12 9.41
C GLU A 78 12.80 10.21 10.48
N PHE A 79 12.23 9.97 11.67
CA PHE A 79 12.30 10.91 12.78
C PHE A 79 13.74 11.20 13.24
N LEU A 80 14.60 10.19 13.22
CA LEU A 80 16.02 10.32 13.56
C LEU A 80 16.88 10.90 12.41
N GLY A 81 16.30 11.15 11.24
CA GLY A 81 17.02 11.64 10.06
C GLY A 81 17.97 10.62 9.42
N VAL A 82 17.87 9.34 9.81
CA VAL A 82 18.65 8.22 9.22
C VAL A 82 18.12 7.88 7.82
N LYS A 83 16.82 8.05 7.61
CA LYS A 83 16.13 7.76 6.36
C LYS A 83 15.27 8.93 5.94
N THR A 84 15.13 9.17 4.63
CA THR A 84 14.18 10.13 4.09
C THR A 84 13.05 9.41 3.38
N PHE A 85 11.82 9.88 3.60
CA PHE A 85 10.66 9.37 2.88
C PHE A 85 10.62 9.97 1.47
N ASN A 86 10.57 9.12 0.45
CA ASN A 86 10.46 9.56 -0.93
C ASN A 86 8.99 9.90 -1.25
N THR A 87 8.71 11.19 -1.37
CA THR A 87 7.39 11.75 -1.60
C THR A 87 7.02 11.90 -3.08
N THR A 88 7.96 11.69 -4.02
CA THR A 88 7.79 11.99 -5.46
C THR A 88 6.53 11.38 -6.07
N PHE A 89 6.19 10.14 -5.70
CA PHE A 89 4.96 9.49 -6.17
C PHE A 89 3.69 10.17 -5.62
N TYR A 90 3.72 10.62 -4.37
CA TYR A 90 2.56 11.18 -3.68
C TYR A 90 2.35 12.67 -3.97
N GLU A 91 3.41 13.42 -4.25
CA GLU A 91 3.34 14.86 -4.57
C GLU A 91 2.60 15.15 -5.87
N THR A 92 2.63 14.22 -6.82
CA THR A 92 2.02 14.38 -8.15
C THR A 92 0.53 14.01 -8.18
N GLN A 93 -0.06 13.63 -7.04
CA GLN A 93 -1.46 13.21 -6.99
C GLN A 93 -2.42 14.40 -7.10
N ASP A 94 -3.54 14.22 -7.78
CA ASP A 94 -4.53 15.28 -8.05
C ASP A 94 -5.00 16.02 -6.79
N PHE A 95 -5.19 15.30 -5.68
CA PHE A 95 -5.64 15.87 -4.41
C PHE A 95 -4.56 16.66 -3.67
N VAL A 96 -3.29 16.52 -4.07
CA VAL A 96 -2.15 17.28 -3.53
C VAL A 96 -1.94 18.55 -4.35
N ILE A 97 -1.91 18.44 -5.68
CA ILE A 97 -1.62 19.58 -6.56
C ILE A 97 -2.80 20.58 -6.66
N HIS A 98 -4.04 20.12 -6.44
CA HIS A 98 -5.25 20.96 -6.48
C HIS A 98 -5.79 21.30 -5.09
N GLN A 99 -4.93 21.36 -4.07
CA GLN A 99 -5.33 21.82 -2.75
C GLN A 99 -5.84 23.27 -2.83
N VAL A 100 -7.01 23.53 -2.25
CA VAL A 100 -7.56 24.89 -2.18
C VAL A 100 -6.73 25.68 -1.17
N PRO A 101 -6.08 26.79 -1.58
CA PRO A 101 -5.27 27.59 -0.67
C PRO A 101 -6.12 28.10 0.51
N GLY A 102 -5.63 27.90 1.74
CA GLY A 102 -6.24 28.48 2.94
C GLY A 102 -7.42 27.72 3.55
N LYS A 103 -7.75 26.52 3.08
CA LYS A 103 -8.71 25.65 3.76
C LYS A 103 -7.97 24.49 4.45
N PRO A 104 -7.80 24.50 5.78
CA PRO A 104 -7.20 23.37 6.46
C PRO A 104 -8.06 22.12 6.25
N PHE A 105 -7.41 20.97 6.14
CA PHE A 105 -8.04 19.67 6.29
C PHE A 105 -8.41 19.51 7.77
N LEU A 106 -9.48 20.17 8.24
CA LEU A 106 -10.25 19.91 9.46
C LEU A 106 -11.42 20.91 9.53
#